data_AF-A0A920MQ17-F1
#
_entry.id   AF-A0A920MQ17-F1
#
_cell.length_a   1.000
_cell.length_b   1.000
_cell.length_c   1.000
_cell.angle_alpha   90.00
_cell.angle_beta   90.00
_cell.angle_gamma   90.00
#
_symmetry.space_group_name_H-M   'P 1'
#
loop_
_entity.id
_entity.type
_entity.pdbx_description
1 polymer ?
#
loop_
_entity_poly.entity_id
_entity_poly.type
_entity_poly.pdbx_seq_one_letter_code
_entity_poly.pdbx_strand_id
1 'polypeptide(L)'
;MLTEPGKSRDTLTPLSVNAYASCLKWQRPEYAEILKENSDGKTDYINRPAEDFARSLIEYKDESGHKLVVETTTSWCFVGAGLRLSMELFGPEYSMFINTLDSDLKVFFSRKVAGQEGEDLVEKQNSESGEMPVVSSEADTYGYTAENRHMVECFLSGKRPEENFSDGVAVTELLMTAYMSAEQDKTIQFPPKDLDDFIPAVSKGEWNPNK
;
A
#
# COMPACT_ATOMS: atom_id res chain seq x y z
N MET A 1 -1.38 17.56 9.82
CA MET A 1 -2.30 16.48 9.37
C MET A 1 -3.03 16.99 8.14
N LEU A 2 -3.31 16.14 7.14
CA LEU A 2 -4.02 16.59 5.92
C LEU A 2 -5.44 17.07 6.25
N THR A 3 -6.13 16.31 7.11
CA THR A 3 -7.38 16.73 7.75
C THR A 3 -7.06 17.39 9.08
N GLU A 4 -7.70 18.52 9.39
CA GLU A 4 -7.56 19.19 10.68
C GLU A 4 -7.98 18.25 11.83
N PRO A 5 -7.25 18.19 12.97
CA PRO A 5 -7.60 17.33 14.08
C PRO A 5 -9.04 17.56 14.57
N GLY A 6 -9.83 16.48 14.66
CA GLY A 6 -11.23 16.51 15.09
C GLY A 6 -12.22 16.94 14.00
N LYS A 7 -11.76 17.29 12.79
CA LYS A 7 -12.63 17.46 11.63
C LYS A 7 -12.89 16.13 10.93
N SER A 8 -13.99 16.09 10.19
CA SER A 8 -14.33 14.97 9.33
C SER A 8 -13.44 14.94 8.08
N ARG A 9 -13.20 13.75 7.52
CA ARG A 9 -12.34 13.54 6.34
C ARG A 9 -12.93 14.13 5.06
N ASP A 10 -14.25 14.30 5.02
CA ASP A 10 -15.00 14.96 3.93
C ASP A 10 -14.68 16.45 3.77
N THR A 11 -13.92 17.05 4.69
CA THR A 11 -13.32 18.38 4.52
C THR A 11 -12.29 18.43 3.39
N LEU A 12 -11.80 17.27 2.92
CA LEU A 12 -10.92 17.16 1.76
C LEU A 12 -11.70 16.63 0.56
N THR A 13 -11.72 17.41 -0.52
CA THR A 13 -12.36 17.01 -1.78
C THR A 13 -11.30 16.54 -2.78
N PRO A 14 -11.30 15.28 -3.24
CA PRO A 14 -10.41 14.85 -4.31
C PRO A 14 -10.74 15.58 -5.62
N LEU A 15 -9.72 16.01 -6.34
CA LEU A 15 -9.84 16.76 -7.60
C LEU A 15 -9.43 15.91 -8.81
N SER A 16 -8.31 15.20 -8.69
CA SER A 16 -7.78 14.39 -9.78
C SER A 16 -6.81 13.32 -9.29
N VAL A 17 -6.70 12.25 -10.06
CA VAL A 17 -5.79 11.13 -9.81
C VAL A 17 -4.92 10.91 -11.05
N ASN A 18 -3.62 10.80 -10.84
CA ASN A 18 -2.66 10.30 -11.82
C ASN A 18 -2.01 9.03 -11.27
N ALA A 19 -1.85 7.99 -12.07
CA ALA A 19 -1.24 6.74 -11.61
C ALA A 19 -0.42 6.05 -12.70
N TYR A 20 0.47 5.18 -12.22
CA TYR A 20 1.31 4.31 -13.04
C TYR A 20 1.45 2.95 -12.35
N ALA A 21 1.37 1.87 -13.12
CA ALA A 21 1.54 0.51 -12.64
C ALA A 21 2.34 -0.33 -13.65
N SER A 22 3.12 -1.29 -13.16
CA SER A 22 3.92 -2.20 -14.00
C SER A 22 4.23 -3.52 -13.28
N CYS A 23 4.71 -4.51 -14.04
CA CYS A 23 5.20 -5.79 -13.52
C CYS A 23 6.70 -5.93 -13.85
N LEU A 24 7.55 -5.58 -12.89
CA LEU A 24 8.99 -5.39 -13.06
C LEU A 24 9.80 -6.66 -12.75
N LYS A 25 9.43 -7.40 -11.70
CA LYS A 25 10.16 -8.58 -11.22
C LYS A 25 9.45 -9.86 -11.61
N TRP A 26 8.18 -9.99 -11.25
CA TRP A 26 7.50 -11.28 -11.21
C TRP A 26 7.12 -11.84 -12.58
N GLN A 27 7.18 -11.00 -13.62
CA GLN A 27 7.02 -11.44 -15.02
C GLN A 27 8.33 -11.87 -15.69
N ARG A 28 9.50 -11.67 -15.05
CA ARG A 28 10.77 -12.17 -15.60
C ARG A 28 10.78 -13.71 -15.59
N PRO A 29 11.28 -14.39 -16.65
CA PRO A 29 11.12 -15.84 -16.81
C PRO A 29 11.56 -16.66 -15.59
N GLU A 30 12.68 -16.31 -14.99
CA GLU A 30 13.24 -17.00 -13.82
C GLU A 30 12.35 -16.88 -12.57
N TYR A 31 11.69 -15.73 -12.37
CA TYR A 31 10.81 -15.50 -11.21
C TYR A 31 9.39 -16.03 -11.46
N ALA A 32 8.92 -15.94 -12.69
CA ALA A 32 7.62 -16.46 -13.08
C ALA A 32 7.57 -18.00 -12.95
N GLU A 33 8.66 -18.72 -13.29
CA GLU A 33 8.72 -20.17 -13.08
C GLU A 33 8.71 -20.51 -11.58
N ILE A 34 9.44 -19.76 -10.74
CA ILE A 34 9.40 -19.96 -9.28
C ILE A 34 7.97 -19.78 -8.74
N LEU A 35 7.27 -18.71 -9.13
CA LEU A 35 5.89 -18.49 -8.70
C LEU A 35 4.96 -19.62 -9.15
N LYS A 36 5.11 -20.06 -10.39
CA LYS A 36 4.34 -21.17 -10.95
C LYS A 36 4.60 -22.46 -10.18
N GLU A 37 5.85 -22.82 -9.92
CA GLU A 37 6.22 -24.00 -9.13
C GLU A 37 5.66 -23.93 -7.70
N ASN A 38 5.88 -22.82 -6.99
CA ASN A 38 5.41 -22.62 -5.62
C ASN A 38 3.88 -22.58 -5.49
N SER A 39 3.17 -22.28 -6.58
CA SER A 39 1.71 -22.22 -6.61
C SER A 39 1.05 -23.47 -7.22
N ASP A 40 1.80 -24.54 -7.47
CA ASP A 40 1.32 -25.74 -8.19
C ASP A 40 0.69 -25.41 -9.56
N GLY A 41 1.27 -24.43 -10.26
CA GLY A 41 0.80 -23.95 -11.57
C GLY A 41 -0.44 -23.05 -11.53
N LYS A 42 -0.90 -22.62 -10.36
CA LYS A 42 -2.09 -21.73 -10.25
C LYS A 42 -1.81 -20.30 -10.69
N THR A 43 -0.55 -19.86 -10.66
CA THR A 43 -0.16 -18.52 -11.10
C THR A 43 0.54 -18.56 -12.46
N ASP A 44 0.12 -17.68 -13.38
CA ASP A 44 0.72 -17.50 -14.72
C ASP A 44 1.08 -16.03 -14.92
N TYR A 45 2.18 -15.60 -14.32
CA TYR A 45 2.68 -14.23 -14.46
C TYR A 45 3.28 -13.94 -15.85
N ILE A 46 3.49 -14.96 -16.69
CA ILE A 46 3.90 -14.74 -18.08
C ILE A 46 2.73 -14.18 -18.90
N ASN A 47 1.55 -14.78 -18.78
CA ASN A 47 0.40 -14.39 -19.61
C ASN A 47 -0.62 -13.51 -18.90
N ARG A 48 -0.83 -13.68 -17.59
CA ARG A 48 -1.85 -12.98 -16.79
C ARG A 48 -1.22 -12.45 -15.48
N PRO A 49 -0.25 -11.53 -15.58
CA PRO A 49 0.39 -10.95 -14.40
C PRO A 49 -0.57 -10.02 -13.64
N ALA A 50 -0.20 -9.75 -12.38
CA ALA A 50 -0.62 -8.55 -11.66
C ALA A 50 0.56 -7.58 -11.56
N GLU A 51 0.28 -6.29 -11.38
CA GLU A 51 1.30 -5.30 -11.11
C GLU A 51 2.05 -5.61 -9.80
N ASP A 52 3.37 -5.42 -9.82
CA ASP A 52 4.24 -5.58 -8.64
C ASP A 52 4.95 -4.26 -8.27
N PHE A 53 4.64 -3.20 -8.99
CA PHE A 53 4.99 -1.83 -8.71
C PHE A 53 3.85 -0.92 -9.15
N ALA A 54 3.43 -0.02 -8.28
CA ALA A 54 2.48 1.02 -8.61
C ALA A 54 2.76 2.31 -7.85
N ARG A 55 2.39 3.44 -8.45
CA ARG A 55 2.38 4.75 -7.82
C ARG A 55 1.13 5.52 -8.21
N SER A 56 0.70 6.42 -7.33
CA SER A 56 -0.35 7.39 -7.65
C SER A 56 -0.05 8.75 -7.04
N LEU A 57 -0.64 9.79 -7.64
CA LEU A 57 -0.68 11.15 -7.15
C LEU A 57 -2.14 11.60 -7.17
N ILE A 58 -2.64 12.00 -6.00
CA ILE A 58 -4.00 12.48 -5.81
C ILE A 58 -3.93 13.94 -5.39
N GLU A 59 -4.55 14.82 -6.17
CA GLU A 59 -4.77 16.21 -5.77
C GLU A 59 -6.08 16.31 -5.00
N TYR A 60 -6.07 17.04 -3.90
CA TYR A 60 -7.24 17.40 -3.10
C TYR A 60 -7.37 18.91 -2.98
N LYS A 61 -8.55 19.35 -2.55
CA LYS A 61 -8.86 20.71 -2.13
C LYS A 61 -9.38 20.68 -0.69
N ASP A 62 -8.84 21.56 0.17
CA ASP A 62 -9.38 21.78 1.52
C ASP A 62 -10.57 22.76 1.51
N GLU A 63 -11.22 22.95 2.67
CA GLU A 63 -12.34 23.90 2.84
C GLU A 63 -11.96 25.37 2.55
N SER A 64 -10.69 25.73 2.71
CA SER A 64 -10.17 27.07 2.41
C SER A 64 -9.82 27.25 0.93
N GLY A 65 -9.88 26.17 0.15
CA GLY A 65 -9.56 26.12 -1.25
C GLY A 65 -8.08 25.95 -1.59
N HIS A 66 -7.23 25.63 -0.62
CA HIS A 66 -5.85 25.27 -0.87
C HIS A 66 -5.75 23.86 -1.47
N LYS A 67 -4.75 23.67 -2.33
CA LYS A 67 -4.41 22.35 -2.83
C LYS A 67 -3.63 21.56 -1.81
N LEU A 68 -3.95 20.28 -1.72
CA LEU A 68 -3.18 19.27 -1.02
C LEU A 68 -2.82 18.17 -2.01
N VAL A 69 -1.69 17.50 -1.78
CA VAL A 69 -1.22 16.41 -2.65
C VAL A 69 -0.89 15.20 -1.80
N VAL A 70 -1.36 14.04 -2.24
CA VAL A 70 -0.99 12.74 -1.67
C VAL A 70 -0.29 11.94 -2.77
N GLU A 71 0.93 11.51 -2.49
CA GLU A 71 1.64 10.54 -3.32
C GLU A 71 1.65 9.19 -2.61
N THR A 72 1.32 8.13 -3.34
CA THR A 72 1.43 6.75 -2.86
C THR A 72 2.35 5.96 -3.77
N THR A 73 3.12 5.05 -3.20
CA THR A 73 3.95 4.10 -3.96
C THR A 73 3.94 2.77 -3.23
N THR A 74 3.70 1.69 -3.97
CA THR A 74 3.73 0.32 -3.48
C THR A 74 4.61 -0.52 -4.39
N SER A 75 5.34 -1.48 -3.80
CA SER A 75 6.12 -2.42 -4.58
C SER A 75 6.26 -3.76 -3.87
N TRP A 76 5.89 -4.82 -4.59
CA TRP A 76 6.14 -6.21 -4.23
C TRP A 76 7.50 -6.70 -4.77
N CYS A 77 8.29 -5.79 -5.35
CA CYS A 77 9.67 -6.03 -5.74
C CYS A 77 10.67 -5.68 -4.63
N PHE A 78 10.21 -5.12 -3.50
CA PHE A 78 11.10 -4.70 -2.43
C PHE A 78 11.86 -5.90 -1.84
N VAL A 79 13.19 -5.87 -1.96
CA VAL A 79 14.10 -6.82 -1.31
C VAL A 79 14.80 -6.07 -0.18
N GLY A 80 14.34 -6.31 1.03
CA GLY A 80 14.87 -5.73 2.25
C GLY A 80 14.40 -6.51 3.46
N ALA A 81 14.79 -6.06 4.63
CA ALA A 81 14.37 -6.70 5.87
C ALA A 81 12.96 -6.25 6.24
N GLY A 82 12.01 -7.18 6.35
CA GLY A 82 10.65 -6.91 6.81
C GLY A 82 9.78 -6.09 5.83
N LEU A 83 8.59 -5.71 6.32
CA LEU A 83 7.67 -4.82 5.62
C LEU A 83 8.02 -3.35 5.89
N ARG A 84 8.31 -2.62 4.81
CA ARG A 84 8.58 -1.18 4.88
C ARG A 84 7.30 -0.38 4.68
N LEU A 85 6.85 0.28 5.74
CA LEU A 85 5.88 1.36 5.67
C LEU A 85 6.60 2.67 5.97
N SER A 86 6.48 3.62 5.05
CA SER A 86 7.08 4.94 5.18
C SER A 86 6.04 6.00 4.85
N MET A 87 5.94 7.02 5.69
CA MET A 87 5.05 8.16 5.48
C MET A 87 5.82 9.44 5.76
N GLU A 88 5.62 10.42 4.88
CA GLU A 88 6.14 11.77 5.04
C GLU A 88 4.98 12.75 4.90
N LEU A 89 4.95 13.75 5.78
CA LEU A 89 3.94 14.80 5.77
C LEU A 89 4.64 16.15 5.90
N PHE A 90 4.30 17.05 4.98
CA PHE A 90 4.82 18.40 4.94
C PHE A 90 3.68 19.40 5.04
N GLY A 91 3.70 20.23 6.07
CA GLY A 91 2.84 21.40 6.21
C GLY A 91 3.66 22.68 6.07
N PRO A 92 3.00 23.86 5.98
CA PRO A 92 3.69 25.14 5.85
C PRO A 92 4.73 25.42 6.93
N GLU A 93 4.50 24.95 8.16
CA GLU A 93 5.33 25.23 9.33
C GLU A 93 5.65 23.96 10.14
N TYR A 94 5.49 22.77 9.55
CA TYR A 94 5.75 21.50 10.23
C TYR A 94 6.09 20.38 9.26
N SER A 95 6.79 19.36 9.75
CA SER A 95 7.02 18.10 9.04
C SER A 95 6.90 16.91 9.98
N MET A 96 6.55 15.75 9.43
CA MET A 96 6.44 14.49 10.16
C MET A 96 6.92 13.35 9.28
N PHE A 97 7.64 12.40 9.88
CA PHE A 97 8.22 11.25 9.20
C PHE A 97 7.95 9.99 10.04
N ILE A 98 7.57 8.91 9.37
CA ILE A 98 7.44 7.58 9.98
C ILE A 98 8.13 6.60 9.03
N ASN A 99 8.93 5.70 9.59
CA ASN A 99 9.53 4.58 8.86
C ASN A 99 9.59 3.35 9.77
N THR A 100 8.85 2.30 9.43
CA THR A 100 8.76 1.09 10.27
C THR A 100 10.03 0.23 10.26
N LEU A 101 10.95 0.46 9.33
CA LEU A 101 12.25 -0.22 9.32
C LEU A 101 13.35 0.55 10.07
N ASP A 102 13.07 1.78 10.52
CA ASP A 102 13.98 2.49 11.42
C ASP A 102 13.61 2.16 12.87
N SER A 103 13.88 0.91 13.27
CA SER A 103 13.63 0.43 14.62
C SER A 103 14.74 0.85 15.59
N ASP A 104 14.37 1.09 16.85
CA ASP A 104 15.31 1.40 17.94
C ASP A 104 16.35 0.28 18.15
N LEU A 105 15.95 -0.98 17.93
CA LEU A 105 16.81 -2.16 18.05
C LEU A 105 17.13 -2.72 16.66
N LYS A 106 18.43 -2.94 16.41
CA LYS A 106 18.97 -3.54 15.19
C LYS A 106 19.91 -4.67 15.58
N VAL A 107 19.81 -5.81 14.89
CA VAL A 107 20.68 -6.98 15.10
C VAL A 107 21.39 -7.30 13.79
N PHE A 108 22.70 -7.56 13.83
CA PHE A 108 23.46 -7.90 12.64
C PHE A 108 24.00 -9.32 12.71
N PHE A 109 23.73 -10.13 11.68
CA PHE A 109 24.32 -11.44 11.52
C PHE A 109 25.37 -11.44 10.41
N SER A 110 26.59 -11.82 10.77
CA SER A 110 27.65 -12.04 9.79
C SER A 110 27.39 -13.31 8.98
N ARG A 111 27.96 -13.38 7.76
CA ARG A 111 27.96 -14.56 6.87
C ARG A 111 28.39 -15.91 7.48
N LYS A 112 28.96 -15.93 8.70
CA LYS A 112 29.35 -17.16 9.41
C LYS A 112 28.21 -17.77 10.22
N VAL A 113 27.10 -17.05 10.39
CA VAL A 113 25.87 -17.56 11.01
C VAL A 113 24.99 -18.11 9.88
N ALA A 114 24.67 -19.40 9.96
CA ALA A 114 23.81 -20.10 9.00
C ALA A 114 22.72 -20.83 9.77
N GLY A 115 21.49 -20.82 9.25
CA GLY A 115 20.31 -21.50 9.81
C GLY A 115 19.56 -22.27 8.73
N GLN A 116 18.60 -23.12 9.13
CA GLN A 116 17.64 -23.69 8.18
C GLN A 116 16.53 -22.65 7.93
N GLU A 117 16.07 -22.53 6.68
CA GLU A 117 14.84 -21.81 6.34
C GLU A 117 13.68 -22.36 7.19
N GLY A 118 12.96 -21.50 7.93
CA GLY A 118 11.88 -21.92 8.81
C GLY A 118 10.94 -20.78 9.22
N GLU A 119 9.63 -21.06 9.28
CA GLU A 119 8.51 -20.10 9.31
C GLU A 119 8.47 -19.14 10.52
N ASP A 120 8.95 -19.52 11.70
CA ASP A 120 8.59 -18.85 12.96
C ASP A 120 9.33 -17.53 13.27
N LEU A 121 10.37 -17.15 12.51
CA LEU A 121 11.07 -15.87 12.66
C LEU A 121 11.08 -15.03 11.35
N VAL A 122 10.41 -15.53 10.30
CA VAL A 122 10.85 -15.34 8.90
C VAL A 122 9.70 -14.99 7.94
N GLU A 123 8.46 -14.78 8.39
CA GLU A 123 7.31 -14.57 7.49
C GLU A 123 7.50 -13.41 6.49
N LYS A 124 8.43 -12.47 6.73
CA LYS A 124 8.73 -11.33 5.85
C LYS A 124 10.24 -11.06 5.68
N GLN A 125 11.11 -12.08 5.73
CA GLN A 125 12.53 -11.92 5.44
C GLN A 125 12.90 -12.47 4.05
N ASN A 126 13.46 -11.61 3.19
CA ASN A 126 14.06 -12.01 1.92
C ASN A 126 15.58 -12.35 2.04
N SER A 127 16.16 -12.34 3.25
CA SER A 127 17.60 -12.61 3.46
C SER A 127 17.90 -13.24 4.83
N GLU A 128 18.69 -14.30 4.83
CA GLU A 128 19.15 -15.04 6.02
C GLU A 128 20.36 -14.40 6.73
N SER A 129 20.90 -13.31 6.16
CA SER A 129 22.07 -12.60 6.71
C SER A 129 21.97 -11.09 6.48
N GLY A 130 22.72 -10.32 7.27
CA GLY A 130 22.70 -8.85 7.22
C GLY A 130 22.09 -8.19 8.45
N GLU A 131 21.73 -6.92 8.32
CA GLU A 131 21.04 -6.16 9.37
C GLU A 131 19.56 -6.55 9.41
N MET A 132 19.10 -6.91 10.61
CA MET A 132 17.73 -7.28 10.91
C MET A 132 17.13 -6.20 11.83
N PRO A 133 16.15 -5.42 11.35
CA PRO A 133 15.36 -4.55 12.20
C PRO A 133 14.50 -5.43 13.12
N VAL A 134 14.43 -5.06 14.39
CA VAL A 134 13.60 -5.75 15.37
C VAL A 134 12.40 -4.88 15.67
N VAL A 135 11.22 -5.37 15.29
CA VAL A 135 9.94 -4.76 15.67
C VAL A 135 9.52 -5.37 17.01
N SER A 136 9.66 -4.61 18.09
CA SER A 136 9.46 -5.10 19.47
C SER A 136 8.03 -5.57 19.75
N SER A 137 7.04 -4.93 19.12
CA SER A 137 5.65 -5.35 19.13
C SER A 137 5.03 -5.01 17.77
N GLU A 138 5.02 -5.96 16.84
CA GLU A 138 4.46 -5.76 15.49
C GLU A 138 3.01 -5.28 15.55
N ALA A 139 2.22 -5.85 16.46
CA ALA A 139 0.81 -5.51 16.61
C ALA A 139 0.58 -4.07 17.07
N ASP A 140 1.46 -3.54 17.93
CA ASP A 140 1.36 -2.15 18.38
C ASP A 140 1.97 -1.20 17.34
N THR A 141 3.11 -1.54 16.75
CA THR A 141 3.78 -0.74 15.72
C THR A 141 2.90 -0.52 14.49
N TYR A 142 2.15 -1.53 14.08
CA TYR A 142 1.21 -1.43 12.95
C TYR A 142 -0.20 -0.95 13.37
N GLY A 143 -0.42 -0.65 14.65
CA GLY A 143 -1.64 0.00 15.14
C GLY A 143 -2.81 -0.93 15.43
N TYR A 144 -2.71 -2.23 15.15
CA TYR A 144 -3.81 -3.19 15.32
C TYR A 144 -4.39 -3.21 16.73
N THR A 145 -3.55 -3.08 17.77
CA THR A 145 -4.02 -3.09 19.16
C THR A 145 -4.93 -1.90 19.46
N ALA A 146 -4.55 -0.70 19.00
CA ALA A 146 -5.31 0.52 19.24
C ALA A 146 -6.59 0.55 18.40
N GLU A 147 -6.49 0.15 17.13
CA GLU A 147 -7.62 0.04 16.21
C GLU A 147 -8.69 -0.93 16.75
N ASN A 148 -8.29 -2.16 17.11
CA ASN A 148 -9.22 -3.14 17.64
C ASN A 148 -9.88 -2.70 18.94
N ARG A 149 -9.13 -2.06 19.84
CA ARG A 149 -9.69 -1.49 21.08
C ARG A 149 -10.75 -0.43 20.77
N HIS A 150 -10.44 0.51 19.89
CA HIS A 150 -11.37 1.58 19.47
C HIS A 150 -12.67 1.01 18.90
N MET A 151 -12.56 0.02 18.00
CA MET A 151 -13.73 -0.62 17.40
C MET A 151 -14.60 -1.32 18.45
N VAL A 152 -13.99 -2.05 19.40
CA VAL A 152 -14.70 -2.70 20.50
C VAL A 152 -15.36 -1.68 21.43
N GLU A 153 -14.68 -0.60 21.79
CA GLU A 153 -15.23 0.46 22.64
C GLU A 153 -16.40 1.20 21.97
N CYS A 154 -16.28 1.50 20.67
CA CYS A 154 -17.37 2.07 19.88
C CYS A 154 -18.58 1.13 19.86
N PHE A 155 -18.35 -0.16 19.62
CA PHE A 155 -19.40 -1.17 19.62
C PHE A 155 -20.11 -1.25 20.98
N LEU A 156 -19.36 -1.37 22.08
CA LEU A 156 -19.92 -1.45 23.44
C LEU A 156 -20.70 -0.19 23.84
N SER A 157 -20.27 0.98 23.36
CA SER A 157 -20.92 2.27 23.65
C SER A 157 -22.04 2.65 22.67
N GLY A 158 -22.31 1.83 21.64
CA GLY A 158 -23.30 2.13 20.60
C GLY A 158 -22.95 3.36 19.76
N LYS A 159 -21.67 3.69 19.64
CA LYS A 159 -21.17 4.83 18.85
C LYS A 159 -20.65 4.35 17.51
N ARG A 160 -20.83 5.18 16.47
CA ARG A 160 -20.20 4.95 15.17
C ARG A 160 -18.69 5.17 15.31
N PRO A 161 -17.85 4.23 14.85
CA PRO A 161 -16.39 4.42 14.85
C PRO A 161 -15.97 5.52 13.88
N GLU A 162 -14.79 6.09 14.13
CA GLU A 162 -14.18 7.13 13.30
C GLU A 162 -13.97 6.66 11.86
N GLU A 163 -13.46 5.44 11.65
CA GLU A 163 -13.37 4.79 10.36
C GLU A 163 -14.48 3.76 10.18
N ASN A 164 -15.11 3.74 9.01
CA ASN A 164 -16.27 2.92 8.73
C ASN A 164 -16.38 2.58 7.24
N PHE A 165 -17.50 1.94 6.85
CA PHE A 165 -17.71 1.47 5.48
C PHE A 165 -17.63 2.59 4.43
N SER A 166 -18.08 3.81 4.76
CA SER A 166 -18.00 4.95 3.83
C SER A 166 -16.56 5.31 3.48
N ASP A 167 -15.62 5.17 4.41
CA ASP A 167 -14.19 5.40 4.16
C ASP A 167 -13.63 4.34 3.19
N GLY A 168 -14.04 3.07 3.36
CA GLY A 168 -13.69 1.99 2.43
C GLY A 168 -14.20 2.23 1.01
N VAL A 169 -15.40 2.79 0.86
CA VAL A 169 -15.93 3.20 -0.46
C VAL A 169 -15.07 4.31 -1.06
N ALA A 170 -14.77 5.37 -0.31
CA ALA A 170 -13.95 6.48 -0.80
C ALA A 170 -12.54 6.02 -1.24
N VAL A 171 -11.91 5.12 -0.47
CA VAL A 171 -10.62 4.52 -0.86
C VAL A 171 -10.75 3.70 -2.14
N THR A 172 -11.82 2.93 -2.28
CA THR A 172 -12.08 2.11 -3.47
C THR A 172 -12.29 2.98 -4.71
N GLU A 173 -13.05 4.08 -4.61
CA GLU A 173 -13.26 5.02 -5.71
C GLU A 173 -11.93 5.62 -6.20
N LEU A 174 -11.06 6.03 -5.29
CA LEU A 174 -9.72 6.54 -5.61
C LEU A 174 -8.84 5.46 -6.27
N LEU A 175 -8.87 4.23 -5.76
CA LEU A 175 -8.12 3.11 -6.31
C LEU A 175 -8.59 2.74 -7.72
N MET A 176 -9.90 2.68 -7.95
CA MET A 176 -10.47 2.42 -9.28
C MET A 176 -10.13 3.55 -10.25
N THR A 177 -10.17 4.81 -9.79
CA THR A 177 -9.73 5.96 -10.59
C THR A 177 -8.24 5.88 -10.91
N ALA A 178 -7.40 5.37 -9.99
CA ALA A 178 -5.98 5.14 -10.23
C ALA A 178 -5.75 4.07 -11.32
N TYR A 179 -6.46 2.93 -11.26
CA TYR A 179 -6.41 1.95 -12.35
C TYR A 179 -6.85 2.55 -13.68
N MET A 180 -7.95 3.31 -13.69
CA MET A 180 -8.42 4.01 -14.89
C MET A 180 -7.37 4.98 -15.44
N SER A 181 -6.65 5.68 -14.56
CA SER A 181 -5.55 6.58 -14.94
C SER A 181 -4.37 5.83 -15.55
N ALA A 182 -3.95 4.72 -14.93
CA ALA A 182 -2.85 3.90 -15.42
C ALA A 182 -3.16 3.24 -16.77
N GLU A 183 -4.40 2.77 -16.97
CA GLU A 183 -4.83 2.15 -18.24
C GLU A 183 -4.98 3.16 -19.38
N GLN A 184 -5.35 4.41 -19.08
CA GLN A 184 -5.54 5.47 -20.07
C GLN A 184 -4.31 6.36 -20.26
N ASP A 185 -3.23 6.10 -19.51
CA ASP A 185 -1.98 6.88 -19.49
C ASP A 185 -2.21 8.40 -19.37
N LYS A 186 -3.12 8.79 -18.45
CA LYS A 186 -3.45 10.21 -18.24
C LYS A 186 -4.02 10.48 -16.86
N THR A 187 -3.96 11.73 -16.44
CA THR A 187 -4.66 12.20 -15.24
C THR A 187 -6.18 12.17 -15.44
N ILE A 188 -6.89 11.61 -14.47
CA ILE A 188 -8.35 11.50 -14.44
C ILE A 188 -8.91 12.52 -13.45
N GLN A 189 -9.90 13.32 -13.88
CA GLN A 189 -10.63 14.21 -12.98
C GLN A 189 -11.58 13.40 -12.11
N PHE A 190 -11.69 13.75 -10.83
CA PHE A 190 -12.48 13.02 -9.85
C PHE A 190 -13.79 13.77 -9.52
N PRO A 191 -14.93 13.06 -9.39
CA PRO A 191 -15.12 11.65 -9.73
C PRO A 191 -15.18 11.45 -11.27
N PRO A 192 -14.58 10.38 -11.81
CA PRO A 192 -14.78 10.03 -13.21
C PRO A 192 -16.21 9.55 -13.49
N LYS A 193 -16.61 9.62 -14.77
CA LYS A 193 -17.85 9.00 -15.24
C LYS A 193 -17.71 7.47 -15.23
N ASP A 194 -18.83 6.79 -15.00
CA ASP A 194 -18.95 5.33 -15.13
C ASP A 194 -18.02 4.53 -14.19
N LEU A 195 -17.60 5.12 -13.07
CA LEU A 195 -16.72 4.46 -12.10
C LEU A 195 -17.36 3.22 -11.46
N ASP A 196 -18.67 3.24 -11.22
CA ASP A 196 -19.42 2.15 -10.59
C ASP A 196 -19.37 0.85 -11.40
N ASP A 197 -19.26 0.95 -12.73
CA ASP A 197 -19.21 -0.18 -13.65
C ASP A 197 -17.77 -0.49 -14.12
N PHE A 198 -16.78 0.28 -13.66
CA PHE A 198 -15.40 0.12 -14.09
C PHE A 198 -14.76 -1.10 -13.43
N ILE A 199 -14.21 -1.99 -14.27
CA ILE A 199 -13.44 -3.15 -13.83
C ILE A 199 -12.04 -3.04 -14.46
N PRO A 200 -10.96 -2.93 -13.67
CA PRO A 200 -9.60 -2.84 -14.18
C PRO A 200 -9.23 -4.03 -15.09
N ALA A 201 -8.43 -3.77 -16.13
CA ALA A 201 -7.91 -4.78 -17.05
C ALA A 201 -7.14 -5.89 -16.31
N VAL A 202 -6.44 -5.56 -15.22
CA VAL A 202 -5.77 -6.57 -14.37
C VAL A 202 -6.77 -7.49 -13.68
N SER A 203 -7.90 -6.95 -13.21
CA SER A 203 -8.97 -7.74 -12.57
C SER A 203 -9.69 -8.65 -13.58
N LYS A 204 -9.77 -8.24 -14.85
CA LYS A 204 -10.24 -9.10 -15.96
C LYS A 204 -9.20 -10.14 -16.38
N GLY A 205 -7.94 -9.96 -15.97
CA GLY A 205 -6.79 -10.75 -16.44
C GLY A 205 -6.49 -10.52 -17.92
N GLU A 206 -6.79 -9.31 -18.41
CA GLU A 206 -6.52 -8.81 -19.77
C GLU A 206 -5.28 -7.91 -19.80
N TRP A 207 -4.82 -7.43 -18.64
CA TRP A 207 -3.63 -6.61 -18.52
C TRP A 207 -2.35 -7.45 -18.62
N ASN A 208 -1.43 -7.04 -19.51
CA ASN A 208 -0.09 -7.59 -19.59
C ASN A 208 0.86 -6.53 -20.19
N PRO A 209 1.79 -5.95 -19.42
CA PRO A 209 2.61 -4.82 -19.87
C PRO A 209 3.66 -5.18 -20.93
N ASN A 210 3.90 -6.48 -21.16
CA ASN A 210 4.86 -6.98 -22.16
C ASN A 210 4.18 -7.43 -23.47
N LYS A 211 2.87 -7.22 -23.63
CA LYS A 211 2.09 -7.61 -24.81
C LYS A 211 1.33 -6.45 -25.43
#